data_AF-A0A2V9UDB2-F1
#
_entry.id   AF-A0A2V9UDB2-F1
#
_cell.length_a   1.000
_cell.length_b   1.000
_cell.length_c   1.000
_cell.angle_alpha   90.00
_cell.angle_beta   90.00
_cell.angle_gamma   90.00
#
_symmetry.space_group_name_H-M   'P 1'
#
loop_
_entity.id
_entity.type
_entity.pdbx_description
1 polymer ?
#
loop_
_entity_poly.entity_id
_entity_poly.type
_entity_poly.pdbx_seq_one_letter_code
_entity_poly.pdbx_strand_id
1 'polypeptide(L)'
;PSQTPPKPAEDYSGMYSFLQDGEFVQVTVEDQGRVTGFVSRYGDLESDRGAFLDQFFKQGKLHSNKLTFTTETVHGVWYEFKGTVERGAGKNPGDEAYYVLKGTLTQYSTDASKKTSSRLREVAFKSFPQDMAPAHEKQD
;
A
#
# COMPACT_ATOMS: atom_id res chain seq x y z
N PRO A 1 32.33 0.25 -23.53
CA PRO A 1 30.85 0.30 -23.56
C PRO A 1 30.33 0.87 -22.24
N SER A 2 29.97 2.14 -22.24
CA SER A 2 29.46 2.86 -21.08
C SER A 2 28.07 2.33 -20.76
N GLN A 3 27.94 1.48 -19.74
CA GLN A 3 26.66 1.08 -19.21
C GLN A 3 26.01 2.32 -18.60
N THR A 4 24.97 2.83 -19.23
CA THR A 4 24.07 3.82 -18.64
C THR A 4 23.57 3.20 -17.33
N PRO A 5 23.73 3.86 -16.17
CA PRO A 5 23.17 3.32 -14.93
C PRO A 5 21.67 3.11 -15.17
N PRO A 6 21.09 1.97 -14.76
CA PRO A 6 19.65 1.84 -14.77
C PRO A 6 19.11 3.05 -14.03
N LYS A 7 18.15 3.75 -14.64
CA LYS A 7 17.41 4.81 -13.94
C LYS A 7 17.07 4.24 -12.56
N PRO A 8 17.30 4.97 -11.45
CA PRO A 8 16.87 4.50 -10.15
C PRO A 8 15.43 4.05 -10.34
N ALA A 9 15.14 2.78 -10.01
CA ALA A 9 13.77 2.28 -10.08
C ALA A 9 12.90 3.35 -9.44
N GLU A 10 11.92 3.87 -10.17
CA GLU A 10 11.11 4.98 -9.68
C GLU A 10 10.64 4.60 -8.27
N ASP A 11 11.05 5.41 -7.29
CA ASP A 11 10.76 5.10 -5.90
C ASP A 11 9.27 5.32 -5.69
N TYR A 12 8.51 4.23 -5.82
CA TYR A 12 7.09 4.18 -5.50
C TYR A 12 6.88 3.98 -3.99
N SER A 13 7.94 4.07 -3.20
CA SER A 13 7.88 4.00 -1.76
C SER A 13 7.18 5.25 -1.21
N GLY A 14 6.34 5.06 -0.21
CA GLY A 14 5.56 6.12 0.39
C GLY A 14 4.27 5.62 1.01
N MET A 15 3.52 6.55 1.58
CA MET A 15 2.20 6.28 2.12
C MET A 15 1.15 6.66 1.10
N TYR A 16 0.14 5.82 0.95
CA TYR A 16 -0.97 6.02 0.05
C TYR A 16 -2.28 5.94 0.82
N SER A 17 -3.25 6.78 0.48
CA SER A 17 -4.61 6.73 1.02
C SER A 17 -5.21 5.34 0.82
N PHE A 18 -5.98 4.83 1.77
CA PHE A 18 -6.64 3.53 1.63
C PHE A 18 -8.15 3.66 1.41
N LEU A 19 -8.95 2.75 1.96
CA LEU A 19 -10.39 2.65 1.67
C LEU A 19 -11.22 3.75 2.33
N GLN A 20 -10.81 4.21 3.51
CA GLN A 20 -11.46 5.26 4.30
C GLN A 20 -10.48 6.39 4.58
N ASP A 21 -11.01 7.56 4.94
CA ASP A 21 -10.21 8.63 5.51
C ASP A 21 -9.55 8.18 6.82
N GLY A 22 -8.29 8.56 7.03
CA GLY A 22 -7.48 8.08 8.16
C GLY A 22 -6.83 6.70 7.97
N GLU A 23 -7.27 5.91 6.99
CA GLU A 23 -6.62 4.64 6.62
C GLU A 23 -5.59 4.84 5.52
N PHE A 24 -4.50 4.08 5.59
CA PHE A 24 -3.42 4.21 4.63
C PHE A 24 -2.64 2.92 4.43
N VAL A 25 -1.98 2.82 3.29
CA VAL A 25 -1.02 1.75 2.99
C VAL A 25 0.36 2.36 2.85
N GLN A 26 1.28 1.91 3.68
CA GLN A 26 2.69 2.18 3.46
C GLN A 26 3.23 1.14 2.48
N VAL A 27 3.89 1.61 1.44
CA VAL A 27 4.59 0.80 0.46
C VAL A 27 6.07 1.17 0.53
N THR A 28 6.93 0.17 0.59
CA THR A 28 8.38 0.32 0.50
C THR A 28 8.87 -0.63 -0.59
N VAL A 29 9.48 -0.07 -1.63
CA VAL A 29 10.09 -0.85 -2.70
C VAL A 29 11.53 -1.16 -2.28
N GLU A 30 11.80 -2.43 -2.02
CA GLU A 30 13.15 -2.90 -1.70
C GLU A 30 13.92 -3.30 -2.98
N ASP A 31 15.18 -3.68 -2.81
CA ASP A 31 16.01 -4.18 -3.89
C ASP A 31 15.38 -5.39 -4.60
N GLN A 32 15.69 -5.55 -5.89
CA GLN A 32 15.15 -6.61 -6.75
C GLN A 32 13.62 -6.60 -6.94
N GLY A 33 12.93 -5.49 -6.65
CA GLY A 33 11.48 -5.36 -6.88
C GLY A 33 10.63 -6.09 -5.83
N ARG A 34 11.20 -6.45 -4.68
CA ARG A 34 10.41 -6.86 -3.51
C ARG A 34 9.70 -5.65 -2.95
N VAL A 35 8.47 -5.85 -2.46
CA VAL A 35 7.71 -4.79 -1.81
C VAL A 35 7.35 -5.21 -0.40
N THR A 36 7.65 -4.34 0.55
CA THR A 36 7.27 -4.46 1.95
C THR A 36 6.41 -3.26 2.35
N GLY A 37 5.83 -3.32 3.55
CA GLY A 37 4.89 -2.31 3.99
C GLY A 37 3.80 -2.88 4.89
N PHE A 38 2.79 -2.07 5.16
CA PHE A 38 1.62 -2.45 5.93
C PHE A 38 0.41 -1.60 5.53
N VAL A 39 -0.78 -2.13 5.77
CA VAL A 39 -2.04 -1.38 5.70
C VAL A 39 -2.43 -1.03 7.12
N SER A 40 -2.50 0.27 7.44
CA SER A 40 -3.10 0.75 8.68
C SER A 40 -4.57 1.05 8.43
N ARG A 41 -5.45 0.36 9.15
CA ARG A 41 -6.89 0.47 8.96
C ARG A 41 -7.66 0.46 10.27
N TYR A 42 -8.91 0.90 10.24
CA TYR A 42 -9.78 0.77 11.40
C TYR A 42 -10.30 -0.67 11.52
N GLY A 43 -10.25 -1.21 12.74
CA GLY A 43 -10.94 -2.45 13.08
C GLY A 43 -12.45 -2.30 12.87
N ASP A 44 -13.02 -3.22 12.08
CA ASP A 44 -14.45 -3.24 11.75
C ASP A 44 -15.24 -4.21 12.66
N LEU A 45 -14.53 -5.07 13.39
CA LEU A 45 -15.13 -6.00 14.34
C LEU A 45 -15.49 -5.28 15.65
N GLU A 46 -16.53 -5.77 16.33
CA GLU A 46 -16.98 -5.22 17.61
C GLU A 46 -15.87 -5.20 18.68
N SER A 47 -14.97 -6.20 18.65
CA SER A 47 -13.82 -6.29 19.56
C SER A 47 -12.72 -5.26 19.34
N ASP A 48 -12.61 -4.71 18.12
CA ASP A 48 -11.48 -3.83 17.70
C ASP A 48 -11.99 -2.53 17.08
N ARG A 49 -13.26 -2.20 17.32
CA ARG A 49 -13.94 -1.08 16.68
C ARG A 49 -13.27 0.24 17.07
N GLY A 50 -12.67 0.91 16.08
CA GLY A 50 -11.95 2.17 16.28
C GLY A 50 -10.48 2.02 16.70
N ALA A 51 -9.97 0.79 16.84
CA ALA A 51 -8.53 0.55 16.96
C ALA A 51 -7.86 0.62 15.57
N PHE A 52 -6.66 1.19 15.51
CA PHE A 52 -5.81 1.09 14.33
C PHE A 52 -5.14 -0.29 14.31
N LEU A 53 -5.37 -1.02 13.23
CA LEU A 53 -4.79 -2.32 12.98
C LEU A 53 -3.79 -2.21 11.85
N ASP A 54 -2.53 -2.48 12.14
CA ASP A 54 -1.46 -2.52 11.15
C ASP A 54 -1.32 -3.94 10.58
N GLN A 55 -1.67 -4.10 9.30
CA GLN A 55 -1.58 -5.35 8.58
C GLN A 55 -0.36 -5.36 7.67
N PHE A 56 0.72 -5.97 8.16
CA PHE A 56 1.98 -6.08 7.42
C PHE A 56 1.84 -6.87 6.11
N PHE A 57 2.67 -6.55 5.13
CA PHE A 57 2.71 -7.28 3.87
C PHE A 57 3.35 -8.64 4.11
N LYS A 58 2.55 -9.70 3.92
CA LYS A 58 3.04 -11.07 3.85
C LYS A 58 3.95 -11.27 2.64
N GLN A 59 3.56 -10.71 1.51
CA GLN A 59 4.36 -10.71 0.29
C GLN A 59 3.96 -9.53 -0.58
N GLY A 60 4.94 -8.84 -1.15
CA GLY A 60 4.73 -7.80 -2.15
C GLY A 60 5.78 -7.90 -3.26
N LYS A 61 5.37 -7.57 -4.48
CA LYS A 61 6.22 -7.57 -5.67
C LYS A 61 5.86 -6.40 -6.56
N LEU A 62 6.89 -5.74 -7.06
CA LEU A 62 6.81 -4.69 -8.06
C LEU A 62 7.64 -5.11 -9.27
N HIS A 63 7.00 -5.14 -10.44
CA HIS A 63 7.69 -5.39 -11.70
C HIS A 63 7.34 -4.30 -12.72
N SER A 64 8.32 -3.47 -13.06
CA SER A 64 8.11 -2.20 -13.78
C SER A 64 7.14 -1.31 -12.99
N ASN A 65 5.87 -1.22 -13.40
CA ASN A 65 4.82 -0.53 -12.65
C ASN A 65 3.76 -1.47 -12.09
N LYS A 66 3.84 -2.78 -12.30
CA LYS A 66 2.86 -3.73 -11.79
C LYS A 66 3.14 -4.01 -10.33
N LEU A 67 2.26 -3.52 -9.46
CA LEU A 67 2.32 -3.71 -8.03
C LEU A 67 1.32 -4.78 -7.61
N THR A 68 1.82 -5.78 -6.89
CA THR A 68 0.99 -6.78 -6.24
C THR A 68 1.42 -6.91 -4.79
N PHE A 69 0.48 -6.98 -3.87
CA PHE A 69 0.78 -7.30 -2.48
C PHE A 69 -0.34 -8.10 -1.82
N THR A 70 0.02 -8.82 -0.78
CA THR A 70 -0.90 -9.54 0.10
C THR A 70 -0.51 -9.25 1.53
N THR A 71 -1.48 -8.88 2.37
CA THR A 71 -1.24 -8.62 3.79
C THR A 71 -1.30 -9.90 4.61
N GLU A 72 -0.76 -9.84 5.82
CA GLU A 72 -1.03 -10.82 6.85
C GLU A 72 -2.50 -10.78 7.27
N THR A 73 -2.98 -11.92 7.78
CA THR A 73 -4.33 -12.04 8.28
C THR A 73 -4.40 -11.52 9.70
N VAL A 74 -5.16 -10.43 9.90
CA VAL A 74 -5.41 -9.83 11.21
C VAL A 74 -6.91 -9.96 11.49
N HIS A 75 -7.25 -10.64 12.58
CA HIS A 75 -8.64 -10.89 12.99
C HIS A 75 -9.50 -11.51 11.87
N GLY A 76 -8.91 -12.46 11.13
CA GLY A 76 -9.59 -13.14 10.02
C GLY A 76 -9.70 -12.33 8.73
N VAL A 77 -9.21 -11.09 8.69
CA VAL A 77 -9.24 -10.23 7.50
C VAL A 77 -7.85 -10.08 6.89
N TRP A 78 -7.74 -10.17 5.57
CA TRP A 78 -6.53 -9.84 4.82
C TRP A 78 -6.87 -9.25 3.46
N TYR A 79 -5.91 -8.54 2.88
CA TYR A 79 -6.07 -7.89 1.60
C TYR A 79 -5.12 -8.46 0.56
N GLU A 80 -5.61 -8.55 -0.66
CA GLU A 80 -4.80 -8.79 -1.84
C GLU A 80 -5.01 -7.63 -2.82
N PHE A 81 -3.94 -6.94 -3.18
CA PHE A 81 -3.96 -5.90 -4.19
C PHE A 81 -3.26 -6.39 -5.46
N LYS A 82 -3.89 -6.13 -6.60
CA LYS A 82 -3.34 -6.38 -7.93
C LYS A 82 -3.61 -5.16 -8.80
N GLY A 83 -2.56 -4.47 -9.18
CA GLY A 83 -2.70 -3.24 -9.95
C GLY A 83 -1.39 -2.73 -10.51
N THR A 84 -1.41 -1.44 -10.81
CA THR A 84 -0.25 -0.71 -11.30
C THR A 84 -0.07 0.59 -10.55
N VAL A 85 1.17 1.00 -10.38
CA VAL A 85 1.50 2.38 -10.00
C VAL A 85 1.36 3.24 -11.24
N GLU A 86 0.60 4.31 -11.16
CA GLU A 86 0.42 5.27 -12.24
C GLU A 86 0.81 6.67 -11.78
N ARG A 87 1.16 7.52 -12.75
CA ARG A 87 1.38 8.94 -12.49
C ARG A 87 0.02 9.60 -12.24
N GLY A 88 -0.13 10.26 -11.09
CA GLY A 88 -1.37 10.95 -10.75
C GLY A 88 -1.34 12.44 -11.12
N ALA A 89 -2.23 13.19 -10.47
CA ALA A 89 -2.42 14.63 -10.73
C ALA A 89 -1.36 15.52 -10.05
N GLY A 90 -0.60 14.98 -9.09
CA GLY A 90 0.48 15.69 -8.43
C GLY A 90 1.59 16.05 -9.43
N LYS A 91 2.02 17.31 -9.41
CA LYS A 91 3.02 17.83 -10.37
C LYS A 91 4.44 17.56 -9.88
N ASN A 92 4.66 17.68 -8.58
CA ASN A 92 5.94 17.51 -7.91
C ASN A 92 5.91 16.26 -7.02
N PRO A 93 7.06 15.62 -6.77
CA PRO A 93 7.14 14.40 -5.95
C PRO A 93 6.62 14.54 -4.51
N GLY A 94 6.51 15.76 -4.01
CA GLY A 94 5.91 16.07 -2.71
C GLY A 94 4.42 16.39 -2.75
N ASP A 95 3.78 16.46 -3.92
CA ASP A 95 2.34 16.73 -4.03
C ASP A 95 1.50 15.49 -3.71
N GLU A 96 0.31 15.72 -3.15
CA GLU A 96 -0.71 14.67 -3.05
C GLU A 96 -1.02 14.09 -4.44
N ALA A 97 -1.23 12.78 -4.48
CA ALA A 97 -1.56 12.05 -5.70
C ALA A 97 -0.51 12.22 -6.81
N TYR A 98 0.75 12.42 -6.45
CA TYR A 98 1.87 12.34 -7.39
C TYR A 98 1.95 10.94 -8.01
N TYR A 99 1.83 9.90 -7.18
CA TYR A 99 1.61 8.53 -7.61
C TYR A 99 0.23 8.04 -7.18
N VAL A 100 -0.35 7.14 -7.97
CA VAL A 100 -1.63 6.51 -7.67
C VAL A 100 -1.50 5.00 -7.88
N LEU A 101 -1.77 4.21 -6.84
CA LEU A 101 -1.89 2.76 -6.96
C LEU A 101 -3.30 2.47 -7.45
N LYS A 102 -3.43 2.16 -8.75
CA LYS A 102 -4.71 1.84 -9.35
C LYS A 102 -4.81 0.36 -9.64
N GLY A 103 -5.94 -0.24 -9.28
CA GLY A 103 -6.16 -1.64 -9.58
C GLY A 103 -7.31 -2.22 -8.80
N THR A 104 -7.20 -3.52 -8.53
CA THR A 104 -8.21 -4.30 -7.84
C THR A 104 -7.71 -4.67 -6.46
N LEU A 105 -8.49 -4.33 -5.44
CA LEU A 105 -8.32 -4.80 -4.07
C LEU A 105 -9.36 -5.89 -3.79
N THR A 106 -8.89 -7.05 -3.40
CA THR A 106 -9.72 -8.13 -2.87
C THR A 106 -9.52 -8.18 -1.36
N GLN A 107 -10.56 -7.82 -0.61
CA GLN A 107 -10.62 -8.07 0.82
C GLN A 107 -11.14 -9.48 1.05
N TYR A 108 -10.42 -10.27 1.82
CA TYR A 108 -10.90 -11.54 2.30
C TYR A 108 -11.18 -11.45 3.80
N SER A 109 -12.27 -12.07 4.24
CA SER A 109 -12.69 -12.07 5.63
C SER A 109 -13.14 -13.47 6.00
N THR A 110 -12.69 -13.98 7.14
CA THR A 110 -13.10 -15.28 7.67
C THR A 110 -13.92 -15.08 8.93
N ASP A 111 -15.16 -15.53 8.89
CA ASP A 111 -16.08 -15.46 10.03
C ASP A 111 -15.77 -16.55 11.07
N ALA A 112 -16.38 -16.43 12.26
CA ALA A 112 -16.24 -17.41 13.35
C ALA A 112 -16.59 -18.86 12.94
N SER A 113 -17.41 -19.05 11.90
CA SER A 113 -17.74 -20.35 11.32
C SER A 113 -16.70 -20.89 10.32
N LYS A 114 -15.50 -20.30 10.24
CA LYS A 114 -14.45 -20.59 9.25
C LYS A 114 -14.88 -20.46 7.79
N LYS A 115 -15.95 -19.71 7.53
CA LYS A 115 -16.34 -19.36 6.16
C LYS A 115 -15.53 -18.16 5.72
N THR A 116 -14.84 -18.30 4.59
CA THR A 116 -14.12 -17.19 3.96
C THR A 116 -15.04 -16.54 2.93
N SER A 117 -15.30 -15.25 3.10
CA SER A 117 -15.93 -14.39 2.11
C SER A 117 -14.87 -13.50 1.46
N SER A 118 -15.11 -13.08 0.23
CA SER A 118 -14.24 -12.12 -0.46
C SER A 118 -15.06 -10.98 -1.06
N ARG A 119 -14.50 -9.76 -0.99
CA ARG A 119 -15.08 -8.56 -1.56
C ARG A 119 -14.06 -7.90 -2.46
N LEU A 120 -14.35 -7.91 -3.75
CA LEU A 120 -13.52 -7.31 -4.78
C LEU A 120 -13.99 -5.88 -5.08
N ARG A 121 -13.06 -4.95 -5.19
CA ARG A 121 -13.34 -3.55 -5.51
C ARG A 121 -12.21 -2.91 -6.30
N GLU A 122 -12.57 -2.08 -7.27
CA GLU A 122 -11.62 -1.19 -7.95
C GLU A 122 -11.24 -0.02 -7.03
N VAL A 123 -9.94 0.24 -6.94
CA VAL A 123 -9.37 1.22 -6.03
C VAL A 123 -8.35 2.09 -6.75
N ALA A 124 -8.17 3.30 -6.23
CA ALA A 124 -7.16 4.26 -6.66
C ALA A 124 -6.59 4.93 -5.41
N PHE A 125 -5.48 4.40 -4.89
CA PHE A 125 -4.82 4.90 -3.69
C PHE A 125 -3.84 6.00 -4.06
N LYS A 126 -4.10 7.22 -3.59
CA LYS A 126 -3.28 8.40 -3.89
C LYS A 126 -2.13 8.49 -2.91
N SER A 127 -0.93 8.80 -3.38
CA SER A 127 0.19 9.08 -2.50
C SER A 127 -0.12 10.30 -1.64
N PHE A 128 0.22 10.25 -0.36
CA PHE A 128 0.22 11.44 0.48
C PHE A 128 1.38 12.36 0.09
N PRO A 129 1.27 13.67 0.40
CA PRO A 129 2.39 14.58 0.25
C PRO A 129 3.56 14.13 1.13
N GLN A 130 4.80 14.32 0.65
CA GLN A 130 6.01 13.87 1.37
C GLN A 130 6.18 14.52 2.76
N ASP A 131 5.54 15.67 3.00
CA ASP A 131 5.53 16.34 4.31
C ASP A 131 4.77 15.55 5.39
N MET A 132 3.88 14.63 5.00
CA MET A 132 3.22 13.71 5.93
C MET A 132 4.02 12.44 6.22
N ALA A 133 5.03 12.08 5.42
CA ALA A 133 5.94 11.01 5.80
C ALA A 133 6.66 11.46 7.08
N PRO A 134 6.77 10.61 8.12
CA PRO A 134 7.54 10.98 9.29
C PRO A 134 8.89 11.43 8.78
N ALA A 135 9.23 12.69 9.03
CA ALA A 135 10.49 13.26 8.61
C ALA A 135 11.54 12.25 9.01
N HIS A 136 12.23 11.67 8.03
CA HIS A 136 13.49 11.01 8.33
C HIS A 136 14.33 12.17 8.85
N GLU A 137 14.35 12.30 10.17
CA GLU A 137 15.12 13.25 10.92
C GLU A 137 16.53 13.10 10.35
N LYS A 138 16.93 14.06 9.51
CA LYS A 138 18.33 14.20 9.16
C LYS A 138 18.98 14.58 10.47
N GLN A 139 19.42 13.57 11.20
CA GLN A 139 20.24 13.74 12.37
C GLN A 139 21.62 14.15 11.86
N ASP A 140 21.89 15.45 11.97
CA ASP A 140 23.20 16.06 11.77
C ASP A 140 24.27 15.50 12.72
#